data_AF-A0A1H4Q944-F1
#
_entry.id   AF-A0A1H4Q944-F1
#
_cell.length_a   1.000
_cell.length_b   1.000
_cell.length_c   1.000
_cell.angle_alpha   90.00
_cell.angle_beta   90.00
_cell.angle_gamma   90.00
#
_symmetry.space_group_name_H-M   'P 1'
#
loop_
_entity.id
_entity.type
_entity.pdbx_description
1 polymer ?
#
loop_
_entity_poly.entity_id
_entity_poly.type
_entity_poly.pdbx_seq_one_letter_code
_entity_poly.pdbx_strand_id
1 'polypeptide(L)'
;MTGTPTVVDDVMTHRVVALRAGAAFKEIVRTMQEWRVSALPVLDDGARVVGVVSEADLLPKEEYSEGGLDPYERVRRLADVRKAMAVTAGDLMTTPAVTVAPASTLAHAARVMARSGVKRLPVVDHEGVLKGIVSRSDLLKVFLRDDADIAEDVRREVVDRLFGAYAARVRVEVCEGAVTLTGQVRETALVPLAAHLTRAVAGVVDVRCALTGPPRRPDLDPDLPDPQRSTPARRQ
;
A
#
# COMPACT_ATOMS: atom_id res chain seq x y z
N MET A 1 16.28 16.72 -3.99
CA MET A 1 14.83 16.46 -3.88
C MET A 1 14.66 15.41 -2.80
N THR A 2 14.70 15.84 -1.54
CA THR A 2 14.62 14.97 -0.35
C THR A 2 13.23 15.12 0.22
N GLY A 3 12.27 14.52 -0.49
CA GLY A 3 10.92 14.27 0.01
C GLY A 3 10.75 12.77 0.03
N THR A 4 10.52 12.20 1.20
CA THR A 4 10.33 10.77 1.39
C THR A 4 9.05 10.31 0.70
N PRO A 5 9.06 9.17 -0.03
CA PRO A 5 7.86 8.67 -0.66
C PRO A 5 6.81 8.25 0.38
N THR A 6 5.75 9.03 0.49
CA THR A 6 4.62 8.79 1.41
C THR A 6 3.30 8.65 0.65
N VAL A 7 3.23 9.22 -0.54
CA VAL A 7 2.07 9.18 -1.43
C VAL A 7 2.38 8.50 -2.75
N VAL A 8 1.33 8.14 -3.48
CA VAL A 8 1.43 7.46 -4.78
C VAL A 8 2.25 8.28 -5.77
N ASP A 9 2.10 9.61 -5.78
CA ASP A 9 2.84 10.52 -6.69
C ASP A 9 4.36 10.36 -6.58
N ASP A 10 4.88 10.03 -5.38
CA ASP A 10 6.31 9.91 -5.14
C ASP A 10 6.95 8.67 -5.77
N VAL A 11 6.14 7.63 -6.07
CA VAL A 11 6.65 6.33 -6.56
C VAL A 11 6.06 5.91 -7.91
N MET A 12 5.00 6.56 -8.36
CA MET A 12 4.29 6.17 -9.57
C MET A 12 5.12 6.43 -10.83
N THR A 13 4.79 5.70 -11.90
CA THR A 13 5.33 6.00 -13.23
C THR A 13 4.43 7.02 -13.90
N HIS A 14 4.97 8.22 -14.18
CA HIS A 14 4.22 9.30 -14.85
C HIS A 14 4.09 9.11 -16.37
N ARG A 15 5.05 8.44 -17.00
CA ARG A 15 5.01 8.14 -18.45
C ARG A 15 4.25 6.84 -18.67
N VAL A 16 2.94 6.96 -18.86
CA VAL A 16 2.06 5.82 -19.03
C VAL A 16 1.61 5.72 -20.47
N VAL A 17 1.77 4.53 -21.03
CA VAL A 17 1.17 4.17 -22.31
C VAL A 17 -0.23 3.65 -22.04
N ALA A 18 -1.20 4.18 -22.76
CA ALA A 18 -2.61 3.83 -22.61
C ALA A 18 -3.24 3.60 -23.99
N LEU A 19 -4.33 2.84 -24.00
CA LEU A 19 -5.09 2.51 -25.20
C LEU A 19 -6.36 3.33 -25.27
N ARG A 20 -6.86 3.59 -26.47
CA ARG A 20 -8.26 4.01 -26.65
C ARG A 20 -9.17 2.79 -26.59
N ALA A 21 -10.42 2.97 -26.15
CA ALA A 21 -11.38 1.87 -26.08
C ALA A 21 -11.56 1.12 -27.42
N GLY A 22 -11.44 1.81 -28.55
CA GLY A 22 -11.52 1.20 -29.88
C GLY A 22 -10.25 0.49 -30.38
N ALA A 23 -9.14 0.51 -29.61
CA ALA A 23 -7.87 -0.08 -30.04
C ALA A 23 -8.01 -1.58 -30.31
N ALA A 24 -7.46 -2.06 -31.42
CA ALA A 24 -7.65 -3.45 -31.85
C ALA A 24 -6.78 -4.43 -31.04
N PHE A 25 -7.19 -5.68 -30.91
CA PHE A 25 -6.47 -6.72 -30.17
C PHE A 25 -4.96 -6.80 -30.49
N LYS A 26 -4.60 -6.75 -31.78
CA LYS A 26 -3.19 -6.80 -32.22
C LYS A 26 -2.40 -5.57 -31.78
N GLU A 27 -3.05 -4.41 -31.70
CA GLU A 27 -2.45 -3.18 -31.19
C GLU A 27 -2.15 -3.34 -29.70
N ILE A 28 -3.10 -3.85 -28.90
CA ILE A 28 -2.90 -4.13 -27.47
C ILE A 28 -1.64 -4.99 -27.24
N VAL A 29 -1.55 -6.13 -27.94
CA VAL A 29 -0.42 -7.06 -27.83
C VAL A 29 0.89 -6.38 -28.24
N ARG A 30 0.89 -5.65 -29.35
CA ARG A 30 2.07 -4.92 -29.83
C ARG A 30 2.54 -3.89 -28.81
N THR A 31 1.62 -3.09 -28.28
CA THR A 31 1.91 -2.07 -27.27
C THR A 31 2.47 -2.70 -25.99
N MET A 32 1.90 -3.80 -25.51
CA MET A 32 2.42 -4.53 -24.35
C MET A 32 3.85 -5.04 -24.57
N GLN A 33 4.15 -5.59 -25.74
CA GLN A 33 5.48 -6.08 -26.09
C GLN A 33 6.51 -4.95 -26.26
N GLU A 34 6.16 -3.91 -27.01
CA GLU A 34 7.04 -2.77 -27.31
C GLU A 34 7.45 -2.05 -26.03
N TRP A 35 6.50 -1.79 -25.14
CA TRP A 35 6.74 -1.07 -23.89
C TRP A 35 7.08 -1.98 -22.71
N ARG A 36 7.09 -3.31 -22.93
CA ARG A 36 7.37 -4.35 -21.92
C ARG A 36 6.50 -4.20 -20.67
N VAL A 37 5.21 -3.98 -20.88
CA VAL A 37 4.20 -3.83 -19.82
C VAL A 37 3.14 -4.91 -19.92
N SER A 38 2.69 -5.44 -18.79
CA SER A 38 1.68 -6.51 -18.77
C SER A 38 0.24 -6.03 -18.54
N ALA A 39 0.03 -4.71 -18.50
CA ALA A 39 -1.29 -4.09 -18.37
C ALA A 39 -1.25 -2.64 -18.85
N LEU A 40 -2.33 -2.19 -19.45
CA LEU A 40 -2.51 -0.88 -20.06
C LEU A 40 -3.85 -0.29 -19.60
N PRO A 41 -3.87 0.96 -19.12
CA PRO A 41 -5.12 1.70 -18.94
C PRO A 41 -5.82 1.90 -20.30
N VAL A 42 -7.15 1.91 -20.27
CA VAL A 42 -8.00 2.23 -21.41
C VAL A 42 -8.67 3.56 -21.15
N LEU A 43 -8.55 4.47 -22.12
CA LEU A 43 -9.07 5.83 -22.07
C LEU A 43 -10.29 5.99 -22.98
N ASP A 44 -11.24 6.81 -22.55
CA ASP A 44 -12.29 7.36 -23.42
C ASP A 44 -11.75 8.51 -24.28
N ASP A 45 -12.63 9.15 -25.06
CA ASP A 45 -12.27 10.28 -25.94
C ASP A 45 -11.78 11.51 -25.15
N GLY A 46 -12.29 11.71 -23.93
CA GLY A 46 -11.91 12.77 -23.00
C GLY A 46 -10.65 12.51 -22.18
N ALA A 47 -9.88 11.47 -22.52
CA ALA A 47 -8.66 11.03 -21.82
C ALA A 47 -8.90 10.58 -20.36
N ARG A 48 -10.14 10.19 -20.02
CA ARG A 48 -10.49 9.62 -18.71
C ARG A 48 -10.30 8.12 -18.72
N VAL A 49 -9.85 7.56 -17.62
CA VAL A 49 -9.64 6.11 -17.48
C VAL A 49 -10.98 5.40 -17.31
N VAL A 50 -11.35 4.54 -18.27
CA VAL A 50 -12.62 3.78 -18.27
C VAL A 50 -12.43 2.29 -17.96
N GLY A 51 -11.22 1.78 -18.13
CA GLY A 51 -10.90 0.38 -17.83
C GLY A 51 -9.41 0.09 -17.82
N VAL A 52 -9.06 -1.17 -17.59
CA VAL A 52 -7.70 -1.70 -17.68
C VAL A 52 -7.73 -3.00 -18.46
N VAL A 53 -6.80 -3.17 -19.39
CA VAL A 53 -6.54 -4.45 -20.07
C VAL A 53 -5.19 -4.98 -19.58
N SER A 54 -5.14 -6.24 -19.20
CA SER A 54 -3.95 -6.95 -18.75
C SER A 54 -3.72 -8.21 -19.59
N GLU A 55 -2.53 -8.80 -19.49
CA GLU A 55 -2.22 -10.08 -20.14
C GLU A 55 -3.26 -11.17 -19.79
N ALA A 56 -3.75 -11.18 -18.54
CA ALA A 56 -4.78 -12.12 -18.11
C ALA A 56 -6.12 -11.98 -18.86
N ASP A 57 -6.39 -10.80 -19.42
CA ASP A 57 -7.59 -10.55 -20.23
C ASP A 57 -7.42 -11.08 -21.66
N LEU A 58 -6.19 -11.31 -22.12
CA LEU A 58 -5.86 -11.82 -23.46
C LEU A 58 -5.84 -13.35 -23.51
N LEU A 59 -5.52 -14.01 -22.39
CA LEU A 59 -5.39 -15.48 -22.30
C LEU A 59 -6.63 -16.26 -22.73
N PRO A 60 -7.88 -15.84 -22.42
CA PRO A 60 -9.07 -16.56 -22.88
C PRO A 60 -9.12 -16.75 -24.40
N LYS A 61 -8.48 -15.90 -25.20
CA LYS A 61 -8.48 -16.03 -26.66
C LYS A 61 -7.65 -17.22 -27.16
N GLU A 62 -6.56 -17.53 -26.47
CA GLU A 62 -5.71 -18.70 -26.76
C GLU A 62 -6.40 -19.98 -26.27
N GLU A 63 -6.96 -19.97 -25.05
CA GLU A 63 -7.69 -21.12 -24.47
C GLU A 63 -8.88 -21.57 -25.33
N TYR A 64 -9.55 -20.63 -26.01
CA TYR A 64 -10.63 -20.95 -26.94
C TYR A 64 -10.16 -21.49 -28.30
N SER A 65 -8.93 -21.16 -28.72
CA SER A 65 -8.39 -21.57 -30.03
C SER A 65 -7.88 -23.02 -30.02
N GLU A 66 -7.44 -23.55 -28.87
CA GLU A 66 -6.94 -24.94 -28.75
C GLU A 66 -8.03 -26.01 -28.51
N GLY A 67 -9.31 -25.63 -28.47
CA GLY A 67 -10.42 -26.58 -28.49
C GLY A 67 -10.87 -27.04 -27.10
N GLY A 68 -11.96 -26.40 -26.63
CA GLY A 68 -12.99 -27.06 -25.82
C GLY A 68 -12.83 -27.00 -24.30
N LEU A 69 -13.23 -25.88 -23.69
CA LEU A 69 -13.61 -25.86 -22.28
C LEU A 69 -14.83 -26.78 -22.05
N ASP A 70 -14.86 -27.51 -20.94
CA ASP A 70 -16.03 -28.27 -20.47
C ASP A 70 -17.28 -27.34 -20.49
N PRO A 71 -18.45 -27.76 -21.01
CA PRO A 71 -19.70 -27.03 -20.89
C PRO A 71 -19.98 -26.45 -19.49
N TYR A 72 -19.59 -27.14 -18.40
CA TYR A 72 -19.74 -26.65 -17.03
C TYR A 72 -18.78 -25.51 -16.68
N GLU A 73 -17.55 -25.52 -17.20
CA GLU A 73 -16.58 -24.44 -17.01
C GLU A 73 -16.94 -23.18 -17.79
N ARG A 74 -17.56 -23.34 -18.98
CA ARG A 74 -18.08 -22.22 -19.78
C ARG A 74 -19.16 -21.41 -19.07
N VAL A 75 -20.04 -22.06 -18.29
CA VAL A 75 -21.11 -21.40 -17.54
C VAL A 75 -20.57 -20.60 -16.35
N ARG A 76 -19.48 -21.08 -15.71
CA ARG A 76 -18.82 -20.35 -14.60
C ARG A 76 -17.99 -19.15 -15.06
N ARG A 77 -17.61 -19.08 -16.34
CA ARG A 77 -16.73 -18.05 -16.91
C ARG A 77 -17.36 -17.33 -18.12
N LEU A 78 -18.61 -16.88 -17.99
CA LEU A 78 -19.28 -16.07 -19.02
C LEU A 78 -18.47 -14.82 -19.44
N ALA A 79 -17.68 -14.25 -18.53
CA ALA A 79 -16.76 -13.16 -18.82
C ALA A 79 -15.62 -13.59 -19.76
N ASP A 80 -15.07 -14.79 -19.59
CA ASP A 80 -13.95 -15.30 -20.40
C ASP A 80 -14.44 -15.67 -21.81
N VAL A 81 -15.67 -16.17 -21.96
CA VAL A 81 -16.30 -16.39 -23.29
C VAL A 81 -16.38 -15.07 -24.06
N ARG A 82 -16.81 -13.99 -23.41
CA ARG A 82 -16.90 -12.66 -24.04
C ARG A 82 -15.52 -12.14 -24.43
N LYS A 83 -14.53 -12.27 -23.54
CA LYS A 83 -13.14 -11.85 -23.81
C LYS A 83 -12.48 -12.66 -24.92
N ALA A 84 -12.78 -13.95 -25.04
CA ALA A 84 -12.30 -14.78 -26.15
C ALA A 84 -12.78 -14.30 -27.53
N MET A 85 -14.00 -13.76 -27.59
CA MET A 85 -14.59 -13.17 -28.80
C MET A 85 -14.22 -11.69 -29.00
N ALA A 86 -13.61 -11.05 -28.01
CA ALA A 86 -13.30 -9.64 -28.03
C ALA A 86 -12.22 -9.29 -29.07
N VAL A 87 -12.45 -8.18 -29.77
CA VAL A 87 -11.56 -7.69 -30.82
C VAL A 87 -11.01 -6.30 -30.51
N THR A 88 -11.59 -5.59 -29.54
CA THR A 88 -11.15 -4.26 -29.10
C THR A 88 -10.73 -4.24 -27.63
N ALA A 89 -10.02 -3.18 -27.23
CA ALA A 89 -9.63 -2.95 -25.85
C ALA A 89 -10.86 -2.75 -24.93
N GLY A 90 -11.89 -2.05 -25.41
CA GLY A 90 -13.14 -1.84 -24.68
C GLY A 90 -13.90 -3.14 -24.39
N ASP A 91 -13.85 -4.11 -25.31
CA ASP A 91 -14.47 -5.43 -25.12
C ASP A 91 -13.67 -6.33 -24.17
N LEU A 92 -12.35 -6.13 -24.11
CA LEU A 92 -11.44 -6.90 -23.26
C LEU A 92 -11.30 -6.35 -21.84
N MET A 93 -11.42 -5.04 -21.67
CA MET A 93 -11.05 -4.38 -20.43
C MET A 93 -11.91 -4.82 -19.25
N THR A 94 -11.31 -4.81 -18.07
CA THR A 94 -12.09 -4.80 -16.83
C THR A 94 -12.58 -3.39 -16.58
N THR A 95 -13.90 -3.25 -16.42
CA THR A 95 -14.59 -1.98 -16.19
C THR A 95 -15.61 -2.11 -15.05
N PRO A 96 -15.80 -1.09 -14.19
CA PRO A 96 -15.06 0.17 -14.15
C PRO A 96 -13.60 -0.03 -13.71
N ALA A 97 -12.71 0.86 -14.15
CA ALA A 97 -11.33 0.85 -13.67
C ALA A 97 -11.27 1.14 -12.16
N VAL A 98 -10.49 0.33 -11.43
CA VAL A 98 -10.12 0.64 -10.05
C VAL A 98 -8.91 1.57 -10.10
N THR A 99 -9.05 2.78 -9.57
CA THR A 99 -8.04 3.85 -9.64
C THR A 99 -7.70 4.42 -8.26
N VAL A 100 -6.64 5.22 -8.20
CA VAL A 100 -6.24 5.98 -7.00
C VAL A 100 -5.84 7.40 -7.38
N ALA A 101 -5.86 8.32 -6.40
CA ALA A 101 -5.38 9.69 -6.60
C ALA A 101 -3.86 9.79 -6.35
N PRO A 102 -3.15 10.74 -6.98
CA PRO A 102 -1.72 10.96 -6.73
C PRO A 102 -1.40 11.20 -5.25
N ALA A 103 -2.27 11.94 -4.55
CA ALA A 103 -2.13 12.23 -3.12
C ALA A 103 -2.56 11.08 -2.19
N SER A 104 -3.02 9.94 -2.72
CA SER A 104 -3.33 8.77 -1.88
C SER A 104 -2.08 8.22 -1.23
N THR A 105 -2.20 7.75 0.02
CA THR A 105 -1.06 7.11 0.69
C THR A 105 -0.71 5.78 0.05
N LEU A 106 0.56 5.38 0.12
CA LEU A 106 1.01 4.08 -0.39
C LEU A 106 0.24 2.91 0.27
N ALA A 107 -0.04 3.01 1.57
CA ALA A 107 -0.82 2.03 2.31
C ALA A 107 -2.27 1.92 1.81
N HIS A 108 -2.89 3.05 1.45
CA HIS A 108 -4.21 3.05 0.83
C HIS A 108 -4.19 2.35 -0.53
N ALA A 109 -3.24 2.70 -1.40
CA ALA A 109 -3.09 2.06 -2.71
C ALA A 109 -2.86 0.53 -2.58
N ALA A 110 -2.01 0.09 -1.64
CA ALA A 110 -1.77 -1.33 -1.36
C ALA A 110 -3.07 -2.05 -0.95
N ARG A 111 -3.87 -1.41 -0.10
CA ARG A 111 -5.16 -1.95 0.36
C ARG A 111 -6.17 -2.05 -0.78
N VAL A 112 -6.22 -1.06 -1.67
CA VAL A 112 -7.06 -1.08 -2.87
C VAL A 112 -6.64 -2.23 -3.78
N MET A 113 -5.33 -2.38 -4.07
CA MET A 113 -4.81 -3.49 -4.87
C MET A 113 -5.19 -4.86 -4.28
N ALA A 114 -5.01 -5.05 -2.97
CA ALA A 114 -5.31 -6.31 -2.30
C ALA A 114 -6.80 -6.67 -2.34
N ARG A 115 -7.69 -5.69 -2.08
CA ARG A 115 -9.14 -5.89 -2.08
C ARG A 115 -9.69 -6.15 -3.47
N SER A 116 -9.17 -5.46 -4.47
CA SER A 116 -9.62 -5.59 -5.86
C SER A 116 -8.92 -6.72 -6.62
N GLY A 117 -7.92 -7.38 -6.02
CA GLY A 117 -7.15 -8.45 -6.67
C GLY A 117 -6.27 -7.97 -7.84
N VAL A 118 -5.99 -6.67 -7.93
CA VAL A 118 -5.24 -6.07 -9.05
C VAL A 118 -3.78 -5.83 -8.68
N LYS A 119 -2.89 -5.97 -9.65
CA LYS A 119 -1.43 -5.81 -9.46
C LYS A 119 -0.93 -4.39 -9.74
N ARG A 120 -1.75 -3.57 -10.39
CA ARG A 120 -1.46 -2.19 -10.79
C ARG A 120 -2.74 -1.35 -10.69
N LEU A 121 -2.58 -0.06 -10.43
CA LEU A 121 -3.66 0.91 -10.39
C LEU A 121 -3.30 2.10 -11.28
N PRO A 122 -4.18 2.48 -12.23
CA PRO A 122 -4.09 3.80 -12.84
C PRO A 122 -4.26 4.88 -11.78
N VAL A 123 -3.42 5.90 -11.87
CA VAL A 123 -3.46 7.07 -11.01
C VAL A 123 -4.14 8.19 -11.78
N VAL A 124 -5.20 8.76 -11.22
CA VAL A 124 -6.06 9.74 -11.90
C VAL A 124 -6.28 10.99 -11.05
N ASP A 125 -6.50 12.13 -11.69
CA ASP A 125 -6.96 13.32 -10.98
C ASP A 125 -8.45 13.25 -10.62
N HIS A 126 -8.98 14.34 -10.04
CA HIS A 126 -10.39 14.48 -9.67
C HIS A 126 -11.36 14.41 -10.86
N GLU A 127 -10.88 14.62 -12.09
CA GLU A 127 -11.65 14.47 -13.31
C GLU A 127 -11.51 13.05 -13.92
N GLY A 128 -10.74 12.16 -13.30
CA GLY A 128 -10.50 10.81 -13.82
C GLY A 128 -9.49 10.77 -14.97
N VAL A 129 -8.78 11.87 -15.24
CA VAL A 129 -7.73 11.93 -16.26
C VAL A 129 -6.48 11.21 -15.75
N LEU A 130 -5.89 10.37 -16.61
CA LEU A 130 -4.70 9.60 -16.29
C LEU A 130 -3.50 10.51 -15.98
N LYS A 131 -2.90 10.35 -14.81
CA LYS A 131 -1.66 11.04 -14.38
C LYS A 131 -0.47 10.10 -14.23
N GLY A 132 -0.73 8.81 -14.00
CA GLY A 132 0.33 7.84 -13.76
C GLY A 132 -0.21 6.42 -13.61
N ILE A 133 0.69 5.49 -13.34
CA ILE A 133 0.36 4.11 -12.96
C ILE A 133 1.27 3.70 -11.82
N VAL A 134 0.71 2.99 -10.84
CA VAL A 134 1.46 2.45 -9.71
C VAL A 134 1.28 0.94 -9.66
N SER A 135 2.39 0.20 -9.52
CA SER A 135 2.39 -1.25 -9.37
C SER A 135 2.70 -1.67 -7.94
N ARG A 136 2.44 -2.94 -7.58
CA ARG A 136 2.85 -3.48 -6.28
C ARG A 136 4.34 -3.29 -5.99
N SER A 137 5.20 -3.46 -7.00
CA SER A 137 6.65 -3.27 -6.84
C SER A 137 7.02 -1.82 -6.55
N ASP A 138 6.28 -0.85 -7.11
CA ASP A 138 6.49 0.57 -6.81
C ASP A 138 6.15 0.89 -5.36
N LEU A 139 5.07 0.30 -4.82
CA LEU A 139 4.68 0.47 -3.42
C LEU A 139 5.73 -0.09 -2.44
N LEU A 140 6.55 -1.06 -2.85
CA LEU A 140 7.61 -1.63 -2.01
C LEU A 140 8.86 -0.75 -1.91
N LYS A 141 9.03 0.25 -2.80
CA LYS A 141 10.19 1.16 -2.77
C LYS A 141 10.33 1.93 -1.45
N VAL A 142 9.24 2.07 -0.69
CA VAL A 142 9.22 2.70 0.64
C VAL A 142 10.08 1.95 1.67
N PHE A 143 10.35 0.66 1.47
CA PHE A 143 11.22 -0.13 2.35
C PHE A 143 12.70 -0.06 1.99
N LEU A 144 13.06 0.69 0.93
CA LEU A 144 14.46 0.99 0.58
C LEU A 144 14.92 2.32 1.19
N ARG A 145 14.17 2.84 2.16
CA ARG A 145 14.51 4.08 2.88
C ARG A 145 15.69 3.85 3.81
N ASP A 146 16.54 4.87 3.94
CA ASP A 146 17.60 4.87 4.94
C ASP A 146 17.00 4.96 6.35
N ASP A 147 17.60 4.23 7.29
CA ASP A 147 17.20 4.21 8.70
C ASP A 147 17.20 5.61 9.32
N ALA A 148 18.09 6.49 8.86
CA ALA A 148 18.18 7.87 9.31
C ALA A 148 16.89 8.66 9.01
N ASP A 149 16.36 8.52 7.79
CA ASP A 149 15.12 9.18 7.37
C ASP A 149 13.93 8.64 8.15
N ILE A 150 13.87 7.32 8.35
CA ILE A 150 12.81 6.69 9.17
C ILE A 150 12.87 7.23 10.60
N ALA A 151 14.08 7.31 11.18
CA ALA A 151 14.26 7.82 12.53
C ALA A 151 13.83 9.30 12.67
N GLU A 152 14.12 10.13 11.66
CA GLU A 152 13.69 11.53 11.64
C GLU A 152 12.15 11.66 11.60
N ASP A 153 11.50 10.92 10.71
CA ASP A 153 10.03 10.93 10.60
C ASP A 153 9.37 10.45 11.90
N VAL A 154 9.89 9.37 12.51
CA VAL A 154 9.37 8.89 13.81
C VAL A 154 9.54 9.96 14.90
N ARG A 155 10.68 10.65 14.95
CA ARG A 155 10.87 11.75 15.91
C ARG A 155 9.85 12.86 15.68
N ARG A 156 9.75 13.36 14.44
CA ARG A 156 8.91 14.50 14.08
C ARG A 156 7.41 14.21 14.20
N GLU A 157 6.96 13.07 13.69
CA GLU A 157 5.52 12.78 13.52
C GLU A 157 4.91 12.07 14.73
N VAL A 158 5.73 11.36 15.50
CA VAL A 158 5.28 10.58 16.66
C VAL A 158 5.81 11.16 17.96
N VAL A 159 7.12 11.24 18.14
CA VAL A 159 7.72 11.58 19.44
C VAL A 159 7.44 13.03 19.81
N ASP A 160 7.75 13.98 18.93
CA ASP A 160 7.56 15.41 19.18
C ASP A 160 6.08 15.74 19.37
N ARG A 161 5.21 15.10 18.57
CA ARG A 161 3.77 15.30 18.63
C ARG A 161 3.14 14.76 19.91
N LEU A 162 3.58 13.60 20.40
CA LEU A 162 3.00 12.97 21.59
C LEU A 162 3.62 13.43 22.90
N PHE A 163 4.93 13.71 22.92
CA PHE A 163 5.67 13.93 24.15
C PHE A 163 6.23 15.35 24.31
N GLY A 164 6.14 16.20 23.28
CA GLY A 164 6.44 17.63 23.34
C GLY A 164 7.75 17.95 24.07
N ALA A 165 7.66 18.67 25.20
CA ALA A 165 8.82 19.05 26.01
C ALA A 165 9.65 17.87 26.57
N TYR A 166 9.10 16.65 26.59
CA TYR A 166 9.81 15.43 27.00
C TYR A 166 10.34 14.61 25.82
N ALA A 167 10.14 15.06 24.58
CA ALA A 167 10.65 14.38 23.38
C ALA A 167 12.16 14.13 23.45
N ALA A 168 12.93 15.08 24.02
CA ALA A 168 14.38 14.93 24.22
C ALA A 168 14.79 13.75 25.13
N ARG A 169 13.85 13.20 25.91
CA ARG A 169 14.07 12.02 26.77
C ARG A 169 13.72 10.71 26.10
N VAL A 170 13.17 10.77 24.88
CA VAL A 170 12.83 9.61 24.06
C VAL A 170 13.88 9.48 22.97
N ARG A 171 14.60 8.37 22.99
CA ARG A 171 15.56 8.02 21.95
C ARG A 171 14.88 7.14 20.90
N VAL A 172 15.13 7.47 19.64
CA VAL A 172 14.69 6.72 18.47
C VAL A 172 15.94 6.19 17.77
N GLU A 173 16.06 4.87 17.73
CA GLU A 173 17.08 4.13 17.00
C GLU A 173 16.39 3.27 15.93
N VAL A 174 16.96 3.20 14.74
CA VAL A 174 16.41 2.41 13.62
C VAL A 174 17.54 1.58 13.02
N CYS A 175 17.26 0.31 12.75
CA CYS A 175 18.18 -0.64 12.12
C CYS A 175 17.38 -1.54 11.18
N GLU A 176 17.67 -1.50 9.88
CA GLU A 176 16.94 -2.25 8.83
C GLU A 176 15.42 -2.03 8.92
N GLY A 177 15.00 -0.78 9.12
CA GLY A 177 13.60 -0.38 9.29
C GLY A 177 12.95 -0.81 10.62
N ALA A 178 13.66 -1.49 11.52
CA ALA A 178 13.17 -1.83 12.85
C ALA A 178 13.40 -0.68 13.83
N VAL A 179 12.33 -0.08 14.34
CA VAL A 179 12.38 1.08 15.22
C VAL A 179 12.41 0.64 16.69
N THR A 180 13.35 1.17 17.45
CA THR A 180 13.43 1.01 18.90
C THR A 180 13.22 2.35 19.60
N LEU A 181 12.13 2.45 20.36
CA LEU A 181 11.82 3.61 21.22
C LEU A 181 12.24 3.31 22.65
N THR A 182 13.17 4.09 23.19
CA THR A 182 13.64 3.97 24.58
C THR A 182 13.61 5.32 25.28
N GLY A 183 13.51 5.31 26.61
CA GLY A 183 13.53 6.55 27.40
C GLY A 183 12.48 6.61 28.50
N GLN A 184 12.33 7.81 29.07
CA GLN A 184 11.39 8.08 30.15
C GLN A 184 10.31 9.05 29.71
N VAL A 185 9.05 8.64 29.89
CA VAL A 185 7.85 9.44 29.61
C VAL A 185 7.02 9.60 30.88
N ARG A 186 6.36 10.75 31.06
CA ARG A 186 5.48 10.96 32.22
C ARG A 186 4.14 10.25 32.02
N GLU A 187 3.62 10.33 30.80
CA GLU A 187 2.31 9.79 30.43
C GLU A 187 2.47 8.40 29.82
N THR A 188 2.63 7.39 30.68
CA THR A 188 2.77 5.99 30.26
C THR A 188 1.55 5.47 29.49
N ALA A 189 0.38 6.10 29.66
CA ALA A 189 -0.83 5.81 28.90
C ALA A 189 -0.68 6.05 27.38
N LEU A 190 0.26 6.91 26.96
CA LEU A 190 0.53 7.19 25.55
C LEU A 190 1.49 6.17 24.91
N VAL A 191 2.13 5.30 25.69
CA VAL A 191 3.12 4.33 25.17
C VAL A 191 2.53 3.39 24.11
N PRO A 192 1.34 2.78 24.30
CA PRO A 192 0.72 1.96 23.26
C PRO A 192 0.39 2.75 21.99
N LEU A 193 -0.03 4.02 22.14
CA LEU A 193 -0.33 4.90 21.02
C LEU A 193 0.94 5.26 20.25
N ALA A 194 2.04 5.58 20.94
CA ALA A 194 3.33 5.84 20.31
C ALA A 194 3.83 4.64 19.50
N ALA A 195 3.73 3.43 20.07
CA ALA A 195 4.06 2.20 19.34
C ALA A 195 3.15 1.98 18.12
N HIS A 196 1.86 2.30 18.23
CA HIS A 196 0.91 2.18 17.11
C HIS A 196 1.21 3.18 15.98
N LEU A 197 1.39 4.46 16.32
CA LEU A 197 1.69 5.50 15.34
C LEU A 197 3.06 5.27 14.67
N THR A 198 4.05 4.79 15.41
CA THR A 198 5.37 4.43 14.85
C THR A 198 5.24 3.33 13.79
N ARG A 199 4.39 2.31 14.02
CA ARG A 199 4.14 1.27 13.00
C ARG A 199 3.46 1.79 11.74
N ALA A 200 2.83 2.95 11.80
CA ALA A 200 2.18 3.58 10.65
C ALA A 200 3.15 4.46 9.85
N VAL A 201 4.35 4.76 10.36
CA VAL A 201 5.37 5.52 9.64
C VAL A 201 5.87 4.70 8.46
N ALA A 202 5.96 5.34 7.30
CA ALA A 202 6.41 4.71 6.06
C ALA A 202 7.79 4.07 6.22
N GLY A 203 7.98 2.83 5.75
CA GLY A 203 9.28 2.13 5.83
C GLY A 203 9.56 1.44 7.16
N VAL A 204 8.75 1.65 8.20
CA VAL A 204 8.88 0.91 9.46
C VAL A 204 8.45 -0.55 9.27
N VAL A 205 9.32 -1.48 9.65
CA VAL A 205 9.11 -2.94 9.51
C VAL A 205 8.69 -3.56 10.85
N ASP A 206 9.30 -3.13 11.95
CA ASP A 206 9.00 -3.57 13.31
C ASP A 206 9.13 -2.41 14.30
N VAL A 207 8.45 -2.53 15.45
CA VAL A 207 8.54 -1.53 16.52
C VAL A 207 8.69 -2.21 17.88
N ARG A 208 9.83 -1.94 18.51
CA ARG A 208 10.10 -2.27 19.91
C ARG A 208 9.97 -1.02 20.76
N CYS A 209 9.03 -1.04 21.70
CA CYS A 209 8.78 0.10 22.57
C CYS A 209 9.16 -0.26 24.02
N ALA A 210 10.25 0.31 24.50
CA ALA A 210 10.77 0.18 25.85
C ALA A 210 10.79 1.54 26.58
N LEU A 211 9.74 2.33 26.35
CA LEU A 211 9.48 3.58 27.09
C LEU A 211 9.01 3.23 28.51
N THR A 212 9.56 3.93 29.49
CA THR A 212 9.28 3.70 30.91
C THR A 212 8.69 4.94 31.56
N GLY A 213 7.86 4.73 32.59
CA GLY A 213 7.36 5.80 33.44
C GLY A 213 8.42 6.34 34.40
N PRO A 214 8.16 7.46 35.10
CA PRO A 214 8.99 7.86 36.23
C PRO A 214 9.06 6.72 37.25
N PRO A 215 10.22 6.53 37.93
CA PRO A 215 10.34 5.52 38.97
C PRO A 215 9.29 5.78 40.06
N ARG A 216 8.55 4.72 40.45
CA ARG A 216 7.62 4.79 41.58
C ARG A 216 8.39 5.25 42.82
N ARG A 217 7.88 6.27 43.51
CA ARG A 217 8.35 6.65 44.85
C ARG A 217 7.37 6.05 45.87
N PRO A 218 7.74 4.96 46.57
CA PRO A 218 6.85 4.28 47.51
C PRO A 218 6.32 5.21 48.61
N ASP A 219 7.09 6.23 48.95
CA ASP A 219 6.83 7.11 50.09
C ASP A 219 5.67 8.11 49.88
N LEU A 220 5.18 8.26 48.63
CA LEU A 220 4.18 9.28 48.26
C LEU A 220 2.89 8.72 47.65
N ASP A 221 2.84 7.43 47.27
CA ASP A 221 1.66 6.77 46.66
C ASP A 221 1.36 5.42 47.35
N PRO A 222 0.82 5.41 48.59
CA PRO A 222 0.61 4.18 49.37
C PRO A 222 -0.55 3.29 48.85
N ASP A 223 -1.51 3.86 48.10
CA ASP A 223 -2.80 3.19 47.81
C ASP A 223 -2.91 2.56 46.40
N LEU A 224 -1.83 2.53 45.60
CA LEU A 224 -1.86 1.89 44.28
C LEU A 224 -1.34 0.44 44.33
N PRO A 225 -2.06 -0.53 43.76
CA PRO A 225 -1.68 -1.95 43.85
C PRO A 225 -0.35 -2.25 43.14
N ASP A 226 0.46 -3.09 43.80
CA ASP A 226 1.76 -3.54 43.33
C ASP A 226 1.65 -4.67 42.30
N PRO A 227 2.03 -4.46 41.02
CA PRO A 227 1.90 -5.47 39.97
C PRO A 227 2.85 -6.67 40.16
N GLN A 228 3.83 -6.61 41.07
CA GLN A 228 4.71 -7.75 41.37
C GLN A 228 4.18 -8.67 42.49
N ARG A 229 3.09 -8.31 43.17
CA ARG A 229 2.47 -9.16 44.21
C ARG A 229 1.39 -10.12 43.67
N SER A 230 1.05 -10.06 42.38
CA SER A 230 0.09 -10.98 41.77
C SER A 230 0.76 -12.24 41.23
N THR A 231 1.33 -13.06 42.11
CA THR A 231 1.66 -14.46 41.78
C THR A 231 0.78 -15.34 42.65
N PRO A 232 -0.21 -16.08 42.11
CA PRO A 232 -0.98 -16.99 42.94
C PRO A 232 -0.10 -18.18 43.31
N ALA A 233 0.02 -18.43 44.61
CA ALA A 233 0.64 -19.63 45.15
C ALA A 233 -0.08 -20.86 44.59
N ARG A 234 0.66 -21.74 43.89
CA ARG A 234 0.22 -23.09 43.56
C ARG A 234 -0.18 -23.80 44.85
N ARG A 235 -1.44 -24.26 44.93
CA ARG A 235 -1.84 -25.30 45.88
C ARG A 235 -1.86 -26.65 45.16
N GLN A 236 -1.23 -27.60 45.86
CA GLN A 236 -1.14 -29.06 45.75
C GLN A 236 -1.90 -29.74 44.61
#